data_AF-A0A9D6CKU2-F1
#
_entry.id   AF-A0A9D6CKU2-F1
#
_cell.length_a   1.000
_cell.length_b   1.000
_cell.length_c   1.000
_cell.angle_alpha   90.00
_cell.angle_beta   90.00
_cell.angle_gamma   90.00
#
_symmetry.space_group_name_H-M   'P 1'
#
loop_
_entity.id
_entity.type
_entity.pdbx_description
1 polymer ?
#
loop_
_entity_poly.entity_id
_entity_poly.type
_entity_poly.pdbx_seq_one_letter_code
_entity_poly.pdbx_strand_id
1 'polypeptide(L)'
;MRITTEVEAAAAMRALRGAEAATVAAEAAYRRRMAAAEEKAAARRDAVVKPLEGEVVELFAALQEWAKRARAGWGDKKSIDLAGGKVGFRKGSDKLEIVHDKAGELVLEKFGADYAVTTVAPKIAEIKRLELGDAELAQIGLKRTAGKEKFFVETGGAK
;
A
#
# COMPACT_ATOMS: atom_id res chain seq x y z
N MET A 1 -22.07 -10.46 -35.29
CA MET A 1 -22.61 -9.35 -36.10
C MET A 1 -21.56 -8.96 -37.12
N ARG A 2 -21.86 -8.96 -38.41
CA ARG A 2 -20.92 -8.49 -39.45
C ARG A 2 -21.28 -7.05 -39.78
N ILE A 3 -20.32 -6.13 -39.70
CA ILE A 3 -20.49 -4.73 -40.11
C ILE A 3 -19.95 -4.62 -41.52
N THR A 4 -20.80 -4.23 -42.46
CA THR A 4 -20.47 -4.15 -43.88
C THR A 4 -20.68 -2.76 -44.48
N THR A 5 -21.35 -1.87 -43.74
CA THR A 5 -21.64 -0.50 -44.17
C THR A 5 -21.23 0.52 -43.10
N GLU A 6 -21.01 1.77 -43.53
CA GLU A 6 -20.74 2.89 -42.62
C GLU A 6 -21.90 3.16 -41.65
N VAL A 7 -23.15 2.95 -42.09
CA VAL A 7 -24.34 3.11 -41.25
C VAL A 7 -24.35 2.08 -40.11
N GLU A 8 -24.03 0.81 -40.40
CA GLU A 8 -23.88 -0.24 -39.39
C GLU A 8 -22.71 0.05 -38.43
N ALA A 9 -21.60 0.59 -38.94
CA ALA A 9 -20.46 0.99 -38.13
C ALA A 9 -20.83 2.13 -37.16
N ALA A 10 -21.56 3.15 -37.64
CA ALA A 10 -22.04 4.26 -36.81
C ALA A 10 -23.04 3.78 -35.74
N ALA A 11 -23.93 2.83 -36.06
CA ALA A 11 -24.82 2.21 -35.10
C ALA A 11 -24.04 1.42 -34.03
N ALA A 12 -23.03 0.63 -34.44
CA ALA A 12 -22.14 -0.08 -33.54
C ALA A 12 -21.36 0.86 -32.61
N MET A 13 -20.88 2.00 -33.11
CA MET A 13 -20.22 3.04 -32.30
C MET A 13 -21.13 3.63 -31.22
N ARG A 14 -22.40 3.89 -31.55
CA ARG A 14 -23.39 4.37 -30.56
C ARG A 14 -23.69 3.31 -29.50
N ALA A 15 -23.84 2.05 -29.91
CA ALA A 15 -24.05 0.93 -29.00
C ALA A 15 -22.83 0.73 -28.07
N LEU A 16 -21.61 0.79 -28.63
CA LEU A 16 -20.36 0.70 -27.88
C LEU A 16 -20.27 1.81 -26.81
N ARG A 17 -20.52 3.07 -27.19
CA ARG A 17 -20.55 4.19 -26.26
C ARG A 17 -21.57 4.00 -25.13
N GLY A 18 -22.75 3.48 -25.46
CA GLY A 18 -23.78 3.15 -24.47
C GLY A 18 -23.33 2.07 -23.49
N ALA A 19 -22.71 1.01 -24.00
CA ALA A 19 -22.19 -0.09 -23.19
C ALA A 19 -21.04 0.35 -22.28
N GLU A 20 -20.13 1.20 -22.76
CA GLU A 20 -19.04 1.77 -21.95
C GLU A 20 -19.59 2.64 -20.83
N ALA A 21 -20.55 3.53 -21.11
CA ALA A 21 -21.18 4.36 -20.10
C ALA A 21 -21.90 3.53 -19.04
N ALA A 22 -22.61 2.46 -19.45
CA ALA A 22 -23.25 1.53 -18.53
C ALA A 22 -22.24 0.77 -17.66
N THR A 23 -21.10 0.36 -18.24
CA THR A 23 -20.02 -0.32 -17.52
C THR A 23 -19.39 0.59 -16.48
N VAL A 24 -19.04 1.83 -16.85
CA VAL A 24 -18.49 2.83 -15.93
C VAL A 24 -19.48 3.12 -14.78
N ALA A 25 -20.77 3.27 -15.09
CA ALA A 25 -21.80 3.48 -14.07
C ALA A 25 -21.94 2.28 -13.11
N ALA A 26 -21.91 1.06 -13.65
CA ALA A 26 -21.97 -0.17 -12.86
C ALA A 26 -20.74 -0.32 -11.95
N GLU A 27 -19.54 -0.05 -12.45
CA GLU A 27 -18.32 -0.03 -11.65
C GLU A 27 -18.37 1.02 -10.55
N ALA A 28 -18.82 2.24 -10.85
CA ALA A 28 -18.97 3.29 -9.85
C ALA A 28 -19.96 2.91 -8.75
N ALA A 29 -21.10 2.31 -9.12
CA ALA A 29 -22.09 1.81 -8.16
C ALA A 29 -21.51 0.67 -7.30
N TYR A 30 -20.76 -0.26 -7.89
CA TYR A 30 -20.07 -1.32 -7.18
C TYR A 30 -19.06 -0.77 -6.17
N ARG A 31 -18.19 0.16 -6.59
CA ARG A 31 -17.19 0.79 -5.71
C ARG A 31 -17.84 1.52 -4.53
N ARG A 32 -18.95 2.24 -4.76
CA ARG A 32 -19.72 2.88 -3.68
C ARG A 32 -20.27 1.88 -2.67
N ARG A 33 -20.78 0.73 -3.13
CA ARG A 33 -21.27 -0.33 -2.24
C ARG A 33 -20.14 -0.96 -1.41
N MET A 34 -18.98 -1.20 -2.03
CA MET A 34 -17.81 -1.72 -1.33
C MET A 34 -17.33 -0.75 -0.24
N ALA A 35 -17.18 0.54 -0.58
CA ALA A 35 -16.78 1.56 0.39
C ALA A 35 -17.77 1.64 1.58
N ALA A 36 -19.08 1.63 1.32
CA ALA A 36 -20.09 1.64 2.38
C ALA A 36 -20.05 0.37 3.27
N ALA A 37 -19.75 -0.78 2.69
CA ALA A 37 -19.60 -2.03 3.43
C ALA A 37 -18.35 -2.03 4.32
N GLU A 38 -17.23 -1.53 3.80
CA GLU A 38 -15.97 -1.35 4.53
C GLU A 38 -16.13 -0.37 5.69
N GLU A 39 -16.76 0.79 5.45
CA GLU A 39 -17.05 1.78 6.49
C GLU A 39 -17.93 1.20 7.60
N LYS A 40 -18.98 0.46 7.24
CA LYS A 40 -19.86 -0.20 8.21
C LYS A 40 -19.14 -1.29 9.00
N ALA A 41 -18.25 -2.05 8.36
CA ALA A 41 -17.43 -3.07 9.01
C ALA A 41 -16.43 -2.44 9.98
N ALA A 42 -15.75 -1.36 9.56
CA ALA A 42 -14.83 -0.59 10.39
C ALA A 42 -15.54 0.01 11.60
N ALA A 43 -16.71 0.64 11.42
CA ALA A 43 -17.49 1.19 12.53
C ALA A 43 -17.92 0.12 13.54
N ARG A 44 -18.34 -1.06 13.07
CA ARG A 44 -18.68 -2.21 13.95
C ARG A 44 -17.46 -2.73 14.69
N ARG A 45 -16.32 -2.87 14.01
CA ARG A 45 -15.06 -3.27 14.64
C ARG A 45 -14.68 -2.28 15.72
N ASP A 46 -14.67 -0.98 15.42
CA ASP A 46 -14.29 0.07 16.36
C ASP A 46 -15.20 0.11 17.57
N ALA A 47 -16.52 -0.10 17.40
CA ALA A 47 -17.47 -0.17 18.50
C ALA A 47 -17.20 -1.33 19.48
N VAL A 48 -16.59 -2.42 19.01
CA VAL A 48 -16.23 -3.59 19.84
C VAL A 48 -14.79 -3.49 20.37
N VAL A 49 -13.85 -3.09 19.52
CA VAL A 49 -12.41 -3.12 19.82
C VAL A 49 -12.00 -1.93 20.69
N LYS A 50 -12.48 -0.70 20.43
CA LYS A 50 -12.04 0.48 21.21
C LYS A 50 -12.34 0.36 22.72
N PRO A 51 -13.52 -0.12 23.16
CA PRO A 51 -13.75 -0.35 24.57
C PRO A 51 -12.79 -1.38 25.18
N LEU A 52 -12.50 -2.45 24.43
CA LEU A 52 -11.60 -3.53 24.86
C LEU A 52 -10.13 -3.09 24.89
N GLU A 53 -9.70 -2.16 24.03
CA GLU A 53 -8.33 -1.62 24.04
C GLU A 53 -8.02 -0.94 25.39
N GLY A 54 -8.96 -0.16 25.93
CA GLY A 54 -8.81 0.45 27.26
C GLY A 54 -8.69 -0.59 28.37
N GLU A 55 -9.60 -1.56 28.38
CA GLU A 55 -9.59 -2.66 29.37
C GLU A 55 -8.30 -3.48 29.30
N VAL A 56 -7.81 -3.80 28.09
CA VAL A 56 -6.54 -4.51 27.89
C VAL A 56 -5.36 -3.69 28.42
N VAL A 57 -5.33 -2.37 28.17
CA VAL A 57 -4.26 -1.49 28.68
C VAL A 57 -4.27 -1.46 30.21
N GLU A 58 -5.44 -1.31 30.83
CA GLU A 58 -5.58 -1.31 32.29
C GLU A 58 -5.17 -2.65 32.92
N LEU A 59 -5.65 -3.77 32.36
CA LEU A 59 -5.28 -5.11 32.81
C LEU A 59 -3.78 -5.38 32.63
N PHE A 60 -3.19 -4.92 31.52
CA PHE A 60 -1.76 -5.07 31.27
C PHE A 60 -0.94 -4.26 32.28
N ALA A 61 -1.35 -3.02 32.58
CA ALA A 61 -0.71 -2.19 33.61
C ALA A 61 -0.82 -2.84 35.00
N ALA A 62 -2.00 -3.32 35.38
CA ALA A 62 -2.22 -4.01 36.65
C ALA A 62 -1.37 -5.29 36.78
N LEU A 63 -1.29 -6.10 35.71
CA LEU A 63 -0.42 -7.28 35.66
C LEU A 63 1.06 -6.90 35.75
N GLN A 64 1.47 -5.80 35.12
CA GLN A 64 2.85 -5.32 35.19
C GLN A 64 3.21 -4.86 36.61
N GLU A 65 2.34 -4.10 37.29
CA GLU A 65 2.54 -3.67 38.68
C GLU A 65 2.58 -4.85 39.65
N TRP A 66 1.64 -5.78 39.50
CA TRP A 66 1.65 -7.03 40.27
C TRP A 66 2.94 -7.81 40.04
N ALA A 67 3.36 -8.00 38.78
CA ALA A 67 4.58 -8.73 38.44
C ALA A 67 5.83 -8.08 39.02
N LYS A 68 5.90 -6.75 39.07
CA LYS A 68 7.00 -6.01 39.73
C LYS A 68 7.06 -6.31 41.23
N ARG A 69 5.91 -6.31 41.92
CA ARG A 69 5.82 -6.62 43.37
C ARG A 69 6.09 -8.08 43.68
N ALA A 70 5.53 -8.99 42.88
CA ALA A 70 5.65 -10.43 43.06
C ALA A 70 7.01 -10.99 42.60
N ARG A 71 7.85 -10.19 41.95
CA ARG A 71 9.09 -10.64 41.28
C ARG A 71 10.03 -11.41 42.21
N ALA A 72 10.11 -11.02 43.49
CA ALA A 72 10.94 -11.68 44.49
C ALA A 72 10.52 -13.15 44.71
N GLY A 73 9.23 -13.47 44.58
CA GLY A 73 8.69 -14.82 44.74
C GLY A 73 8.94 -15.73 43.53
N TRP A 74 9.49 -15.23 42.42
CA TRP A 74 9.74 -16.02 41.21
C TRP A 74 11.11 -16.73 41.24
N GLY A 75 11.95 -16.42 42.22
CA GLY A 75 13.35 -16.86 42.26
C GLY A 75 14.11 -16.45 40.99
N ASP A 76 14.95 -17.37 40.48
CA ASP A 76 15.79 -17.13 39.30
C ASP A 76 15.02 -17.13 37.97
N LYS A 77 13.72 -17.47 37.98
CA LYS A 77 12.91 -17.54 36.76
C LYS A 77 12.63 -16.13 36.23
N LYS A 78 12.79 -15.94 34.91
CA LYS A 78 12.45 -14.68 34.21
C LYS A 78 10.95 -14.53 33.92
N SER A 79 10.19 -15.63 34.03
CA SER A 79 8.76 -15.69 33.78
C SER A 79 8.11 -16.80 34.61
N ILE A 80 6.79 -16.67 34.83
CA ILE A 80 5.94 -17.68 35.44
C ILE A 80 4.72 -17.97 34.56
N ASP A 81 4.21 -19.19 34.64
CA ASP A 81 2.99 -19.61 33.95
C ASP A 81 1.79 -19.39 34.86
N LEU A 82 0.72 -18.84 34.30
CA LEU A 82 -0.57 -18.59 34.94
C LEU A 82 -1.69 -19.28 34.15
N ALA A 83 -2.88 -19.40 34.76
CA ALA A 83 -4.05 -19.83 34.03
C ALA A 83 -4.38 -18.81 32.92
N GLY A 84 -4.18 -19.20 31.66
CA GLY A 84 -4.44 -18.36 30.48
C GLY A 84 -3.21 -17.70 29.85
N GLY A 85 -2.01 -17.84 30.41
CA GLY A 85 -0.81 -17.30 29.76
C GLY A 85 0.45 -17.27 30.62
N LYS A 86 1.46 -16.55 30.13
CA LYS A 86 2.77 -16.40 30.80
C LYS A 86 3.07 -14.93 31.04
N VAL A 87 3.53 -14.61 32.25
CA VAL A 87 3.97 -13.26 32.62
C VAL A 87 5.47 -13.31 32.92
N GLY A 88 6.22 -12.37 32.36
CA GLY A 88 7.68 -12.37 32.49
C GLY A 88 8.33 -11.07 32.07
N PHE A 89 9.59 -10.92 32.45
CA PHE A 89 10.42 -9.79 32.06
C PHE A 89 11.44 -10.27 31.01
N ARG A 90 11.40 -9.64 29.84
CA ARG A 90 12.40 -9.83 28.78
C ARG A 90 13.14 -8.52 28.55
N LYS A 91 14.47 -8.59 28.39
CA LYS A 91 15.23 -7.44 27.91
C LYS A 91 14.85 -7.24 26.43
N GLY A 92 14.30 -6.07 26.10
CA GLY A 92 14.09 -5.69 24.70
C GLY A 92 15.44 -5.49 23.99
N SER A 93 15.42 -5.46 22.66
CA SER A 93 16.59 -5.02 21.90
C SER A 93 16.91 -3.58 22.27
N ASP A 94 18.19 -3.26 22.43
CA ASP A 94 18.64 -1.89 22.63
C ASP A 94 18.25 -1.08 21.38
N LYS A 95 17.48 0.01 21.56
CA LYS A 95 17.09 0.92 20.47
C LYS A 95 17.99 2.14 20.52
N LEU A 96 18.50 2.53 19.37
CA LEU A 96 19.22 3.79 19.20
C LEU A 96 18.25 4.82 18.66
N GLU A 97 18.12 5.95 19.36
CA GLU A 97 17.31 7.09 18.92
C GLU A 97 18.25 8.22 18.50
N ILE A 98 17.94 8.87 17.38
CA ILE A 98 18.66 10.04 16.90
C ILE A 98 18.23 11.22 17.77
N VAL A 99 19.07 11.60 18.73
CA VAL A 99 18.76 12.64 19.73
C VAL A 99 18.89 14.06 19.19
N HIS A 100 19.48 14.26 18.01
CA HIS A 100 19.68 15.57 17.38
C HIS A 100 19.64 15.51 15.85
N ASP A 101 19.04 16.53 15.24
CA ASP A 101 18.82 16.63 13.78
C ASP A 101 20.11 16.50 12.94
N LYS A 102 21.25 16.94 13.49
CA LYS A 102 22.57 16.82 12.83
C LYS A 102 23.16 15.42 12.81
N ALA A 103 22.59 14.47 13.55
CA ALA A 103 23.10 13.10 13.62
C ALA A 103 22.52 12.19 12.53
N GLY A 104 21.45 12.58 11.83
CA GLY A 104 20.86 11.80 10.74
C GLY A 104 21.82 11.59 9.56
N GLU A 105 22.48 12.66 9.11
CA GLU A 105 23.44 12.59 7.99
C GLU A 105 24.69 11.77 8.36
N LEU A 106 25.22 11.96 9.58
CA LEU A 106 26.36 11.19 10.12
C LEU A 106 26.05 9.68 10.26
N VAL A 107 24.80 9.32 10.58
CA VAL A 107 24.36 7.92 10.66
C VAL A 107 24.27 7.32 9.26
N LEU A 108 23.71 8.04 8.28
CA LEU A 108 23.66 7.61 6.88
C LEU A 108 25.06 7.45 6.28
N GLU A 109 25.98 8.35 6.61
CA GLU A 109 27.38 8.30 6.16
C GLU A 109 28.15 7.13 6.77
N LYS A 110 27.96 6.83 8.06
CA LYS A 110 28.71 5.78 8.77
C LYS A 110 28.15 4.37 8.63
N PHE A 111 26.83 4.21 8.53
CA PHE A 111 26.18 2.89 8.54
C PHE A 111 25.68 2.46 7.15
N GLY A 112 25.69 3.37 6.16
CA GLY A 112 25.23 3.10 4.80
C GLY A 112 23.70 3.05 4.68
N ALA A 113 23.19 3.42 3.51
CA ALA A 113 21.76 3.50 3.20
C ALA A 113 21.04 2.13 3.17
N ASP A 114 21.77 1.02 3.28
CA ASP A 114 21.24 -0.35 3.21
C ASP A 114 20.42 -0.73 4.45
N TYR A 115 20.60 -0.03 5.58
CA TYR A 115 19.68 -0.11 6.71
C TYR A 115 18.59 0.96 6.56
N ALA A 116 17.58 0.62 5.77
CA ALA A 116 16.30 1.31 5.59
C ALA A 116 16.37 2.72 4.96
N VAL A 117 16.96 2.83 3.78
CA VAL A 117 16.54 3.85 2.81
C VAL A 117 15.93 3.15 1.60
N THR A 118 14.60 3.13 1.52
CA THR A 118 13.88 2.58 0.36
C THR A 118 14.32 3.30 -0.91
N THR A 119 15.06 2.56 -1.75
CA THR A 119 15.62 3.00 -3.02
C THR A 119 14.48 3.28 -4.01
N VAL A 120 14.36 4.52 -4.48
CA VAL A 120 13.47 4.84 -5.61
C VAL A 120 14.21 4.50 -6.90
N ALA A 121 13.85 3.38 -7.53
CA ALA A 121 14.28 3.11 -8.90
C ALA A 121 13.60 4.11 -9.85
N PRO A 122 14.34 4.88 -10.68
CA PRO A 122 13.71 5.71 -11.69
C PRO A 122 13.12 4.81 -12.78
N LYS A 123 11.78 4.79 -12.89
CA LYS A 123 11.09 4.20 -14.03
C LYS A 123 11.37 5.06 -15.26
N ILE A 124 12.06 4.52 -16.25
CA ILE A 124 12.16 5.06 -17.62
C ILE A 124 10.79 4.85 -18.30
N ALA A 125 9.76 5.53 -17.83
CA ALA A 125 8.43 5.47 -18.39
C ALA A 125 8.10 6.87 -18.92
N GLU A 126 7.81 6.95 -20.21
CA GLU A 126 7.39 8.15 -20.94
C GLU A 126 8.48 9.10 -21.42
N ILE A 127 9.49 8.58 -22.10
CA ILE A 127 10.30 9.42 -22.98
C ILE A 127 9.60 9.59 -24.34
N LYS A 128 8.47 10.30 -24.37
CA LYS A 128 7.74 10.65 -25.61
C LYS A 128 8.39 11.79 -26.42
N ARG A 129 9.55 12.30 -25.98
CA ARG A 129 10.18 13.52 -26.52
C ARG A 129 11.71 13.48 -26.65
N LEU A 130 12.36 12.31 -26.68
CA LEU A 130 13.76 12.30 -27.12
C LEU A 130 13.79 12.41 -28.64
N GLU A 131 14.13 13.61 -29.11
CA GLU A 131 14.59 13.87 -30.48
C GLU A 131 16.00 13.29 -30.73
N LEU A 132 16.36 12.21 -30.05
CA LEU A 132 17.64 11.54 -30.27
C LEU A 132 17.57 10.69 -31.54
N GLY A 133 18.61 10.79 -32.35
CA GLY A 133 18.80 9.92 -33.50
C GLY A 133 19.02 8.46 -33.08
N ASP A 134 18.76 7.52 -33.98
CA ASP A 134 18.90 6.09 -33.68
C ASP A 134 20.35 5.70 -33.29
N ALA A 135 21.35 6.44 -33.76
CA ALA A 135 22.75 6.27 -33.37
C ALA A 135 23.00 6.62 -31.90
N GLU A 136 22.39 7.71 -31.40
CA GLU A 136 22.50 8.15 -30.01
C GLU A 136 21.72 7.21 -29.08
N LEU A 137 20.55 6.73 -29.52
CA LEU A 137 19.80 5.71 -28.80
C LEU A 137 20.58 4.40 -28.64
N ALA A 138 21.29 3.97 -29.69
CA ALA A 138 22.11 2.76 -29.66
C ALA A 138 23.29 2.88 -28.68
N GLN A 139 23.92 4.06 -28.56
CA GLN A 139 25.02 4.30 -27.61
C GLN A 139 24.59 4.14 -26.14
N ILE A 140 23.33 4.41 -25.83
CA ILE A 140 22.75 4.24 -24.49
C ILE A 140 21.97 2.93 -24.33
N GLY A 141 22.13 1.97 -25.26
CA GLY A 141 21.53 0.64 -25.19
C GLY A 141 20.04 0.57 -25.52
N LEU A 142 19.49 1.59 -26.20
CA LEU A 142 18.08 1.64 -26.62
C LEU A 142 17.92 1.42 -28.13
N LYS A 143 16.80 0.81 -28.52
CA LYS A 143 16.43 0.63 -29.93
C LYS A 143 15.04 1.19 -30.18
N ARG A 144 14.92 2.07 -31.18
CA ARG A 144 13.63 2.54 -31.66
C ARG A 144 12.90 1.39 -32.35
N THR A 145 11.73 1.03 -31.83
CA THR A 145 10.82 0.10 -32.49
C THR A 145 9.78 0.91 -33.22
N ALA A 146 9.73 0.80 -34.55
CA ALA A 146 8.71 1.49 -35.34
C ALA A 146 7.32 1.10 -34.82
N GLY A 147 6.51 2.12 -34.49
CA GLY A 147 5.14 1.90 -34.09
C GLY A 147 4.39 1.25 -35.25
N LYS A 148 3.82 0.07 -35.01
CA LYS A 148 2.89 -0.52 -35.97
C LYS A 148 1.58 0.27 -35.92
N GLU A 149 1.01 0.56 -37.08
CA GLU A 149 -0.36 1.06 -37.15
C GLU A 149 -1.30 0.04 -36.50
N LYS A 150 -2.15 0.52 -35.59
CA LYS A 150 -3.09 -0.31 -34.86
C LYS A 150 -4.48 0.26 -35.09
N PHE A 151 -5.44 -0.63 -35.33
CA PHE A 151 -6.85 -0.29 -35.25
C PHE A 151 -7.15 0.27 -33.86
N PHE A 152 -7.87 1.38 -33.82
CA PHE A 152 -8.31 2.02 -32.60
C PHE A 152 -9.75 2.50 -32.75
N VAL A 153 -10.45 2.60 -31.63
CA VAL A 153 -11.81 3.13 -31.54
C VAL A 153 -11.84 4.11 -30.38
N GLU A 154 -12.22 5.35 -30.67
CA GLU A 154 -12.42 6.38 -29.66
C GLU A 154 -13.90 6.74 -29.61
N THR A 155 -14.55 6.32 -28.55
CA THR A 155 -15.86 6.83 -28.17
C THR A 155 -15.62 8.10 -27.35
N GLY A 156 -16.33 9.20 -27.62
CA GLY A 156 -16.17 10.46 -26.88
C GLY A 156 -16.66 10.43 -25.42
N GLY A 157 -16.44 9.32 -24.69
CA GLY A 157 -16.80 9.11 -23.29
C GLY A 157 -15.76 9.68 -22.34
N ALA A 158 -16.26 10.26 -21.23
CA ALA A 158 -15.56 11.19 -20.34
C ALA A 158 -14.20 10.69 -19.81
N LYS A 159 -13.18 11.55 -19.90
CA LYS A 159 -12.05 11.56 -18.97
C LYS A 159 -12.52 11.88 -17.56
#